data_AF-A0A2R6JY62-F1
#
_entry.id   AF-A0A2R6JY62-F1
#
_cell.length_a   1.000
_cell.length_b   1.000
_cell.length_c   1.000
_cell.angle_alpha   90.00
_cell.angle_beta   90.00
_cell.angle_gamma   90.00
#
_symmetry.space_group_name_H-M   'P 1'
#
loop_
_entity.id
_entity.type
_entity.pdbx_description
1 polymer ?
#
loop_
_entity_poly.entity_id
_entity_poly.type
_entity_poly.pdbx_seq_one_letter_code
_entity_poly.pdbx_strand_id
1 'polypeptide(L)'
;MFPPTPARETVRRWALAPGWLACGLLAVVFAFEPNLPRSVQYLPLVASTVLIGLPHGAIDHLVPGRLRDTGPTPRSLALVGVLYAALGGLYAAAWFVAPAICFAGFILLTLAHWGQGDVHAVVALAGGDHLRSRGQRALAAVVRGGFPMLVPLVAFPTEYERVARALVAPFTGDTDVLALAFTPEARVAVGLGFALLVVAHLAVGYARRDEGAGWRRDAGETLLLTVYFVTVPPILAVGIYFCLWHAARHVARLVLLDPPAVDALSRGAATEAVARFGKQAAPLTLASLALLGGLYLLVPAPPTDVAGFVGLYLVFIAALTLPHVVVVAWMDRAQGVWSPRGVE
;
A
#
# COMPACT_ATOMS: atom_id res chain seq x y z
N MET A 1 -0.44 -21.35 6.67
CA MET A 1 0.88 -21.53 7.28
C MET A 1 1.25 -20.19 7.91
N PHE A 2 0.97 -20.03 9.20
CA PHE A 2 1.37 -18.82 9.94
C PHE A 2 2.56 -19.20 10.83
N PRO A 3 3.61 -18.36 10.93
CA PRO A 3 4.84 -18.68 11.64
C PRO A 3 4.63 -18.82 13.17
N PRO A 4 5.65 -19.28 13.92
CA PRO A 4 5.57 -19.45 15.36
C PRO A 4 5.07 -18.20 16.10
N THR A 5 4.34 -18.40 17.20
CA THR A 5 3.76 -17.32 18.01
C THR A 5 4.79 -16.29 18.49
N PRO A 6 6.01 -16.66 18.93
CA PRO A 6 7.03 -15.67 19.35
C PRO A 6 7.43 -14.70 18.24
N ALA A 7 7.71 -15.21 17.03
CA ALA A 7 8.04 -14.36 15.89
C ALA A 7 6.90 -13.42 15.51
N ARG A 8 5.65 -13.91 15.54
CA ARG A 8 4.46 -13.09 15.25
C ARG A 8 4.29 -11.96 16.25
N GLU A 9 4.50 -12.21 17.54
CA GLU A 9 4.36 -11.17 18.57
C GLU A 9 5.44 -10.09 18.45
N THR A 10 6.70 -10.48 18.18
CA THR A 10 7.79 -9.52 17.89
C THR A 10 7.45 -8.67 16.66
N VAL A 11 6.98 -9.30 15.58
CA VAL A 11 6.65 -8.59 14.33
C VAL A 11 5.48 -7.64 14.47
N ARG A 12 4.43 -8.07 15.18
CA ARG A 12 3.21 -7.30 15.36
C ARG A 12 3.47 -5.89 15.89
N ARG A 13 4.41 -5.73 16.84
CA ARG A 13 4.70 -4.43 17.46
C ARG A 13 5.19 -3.41 16.44
N TRP A 14 6.17 -3.76 15.62
CA TRP A 14 6.73 -2.83 14.64
C TRP A 14 5.91 -2.76 13.34
N ALA A 15 5.11 -3.78 13.02
CA ALA A 15 4.21 -3.75 11.87
C ALA A 15 2.98 -2.85 12.07
N LEU A 16 2.51 -2.68 13.32
CA LEU A 16 1.26 -1.97 13.63
C LEU A 16 1.48 -0.64 14.34
N ALA A 17 2.28 -0.62 15.41
CA ALA A 17 2.36 0.55 16.30
C ALA A 17 2.91 1.82 15.63
N PRO A 18 3.96 1.77 14.78
CA PRO A 18 4.48 2.98 14.13
C PRO A 18 3.43 3.69 13.27
N GLY A 19 2.65 2.93 12.48
CA GLY A 19 1.56 3.47 11.68
C GLY A 19 0.46 4.10 12.53
N TRP A 20 0.05 3.43 13.62
CA TRP A 20 -0.94 3.98 14.55
C TRP A 20 -0.49 5.29 15.20
N LEU A 21 0.75 5.32 15.70
CA LEU A 21 1.31 6.49 16.38
C LEU A 21 1.51 7.66 15.41
N ALA A 22 2.06 7.41 14.22
CA ALA A 22 2.30 8.46 13.23
C ALA A 22 0.99 9.05 12.71
N CYS A 23 0.02 8.22 12.34
CA CYS A 23 -1.28 8.69 11.89
C CYS A 23 -2.03 9.43 13.01
N GLY A 24 -2.01 8.91 14.24
CA GLY A 24 -2.68 9.53 15.39
C GLY A 24 -2.06 10.89 15.74
N LEU A 25 -0.74 10.96 15.82
CA LEU A 25 -0.02 12.20 16.11
C LEU A 25 -0.29 13.26 15.02
N LEU A 26 -0.18 12.89 13.74
CA LEU A 26 -0.44 13.83 12.65
C LEU A 26 -1.90 14.27 12.60
N ALA A 27 -2.86 13.38 12.84
CA ALA A 27 -4.26 13.76 12.93
C ALA A 27 -4.50 14.80 14.05
N VAL A 28 -3.88 14.62 15.22
CA VAL A 28 -3.95 15.60 16.33
C VAL A 28 -3.27 16.91 15.95
N VAL A 29 -2.07 16.86 15.36
CA VAL A 29 -1.33 18.06 14.93
C VAL A 29 -2.12 18.86 13.90
N PHE A 30 -2.70 18.19 12.89
CA PHE A 30 -3.46 18.84 11.83
C PHE A 30 -4.86 19.29 12.25
N ALA A 31 -5.38 18.82 13.38
CA ALA A 31 -6.59 19.39 13.99
C ALA A 31 -6.40 20.86 14.44
N PHE A 32 -5.16 21.33 14.57
CA PHE A 32 -4.82 22.73 14.86
C PHE A 32 -4.37 23.53 13.62
N GLU A 33 -4.61 23.00 12.42
CA GLU A 33 -4.32 23.66 11.14
C GLU A 33 -2.90 24.28 11.03
N PRO A 34 -1.84 23.50 11.27
CA PRO A 34 -0.48 24.01 11.23
C PRO A 34 -0.12 24.42 9.80
N ASN A 35 0.62 25.52 9.68
CA ASN A 35 1.17 25.93 8.38
C ASN A 35 2.43 25.10 8.06
N LEU A 36 2.24 23.93 7.43
CA LEU A 36 3.33 23.04 7.02
C LEU A 36 3.69 23.27 5.53
N PRO A 37 4.93 23.70 5.21
CA PRO A 37 5.36 23.89 3.83
C PRO A 37 5.23 22.62 2.98
N ARG A 38 4.80 22.76 1.72
CA ARG A 38 4.62 21.61 0.81
C ARG A 38 5.90 20.79 0.62
N SER A 39 7.07 21.45 0.59
CA SER A 39 8.37 20.76 0.51
C SER A 39 8.55 19.72 1.62
N VAL A 40 8.08 20.03 2.84
CA VAL A 40 8.12 19.11 3.99
C VAL A 40 7.10 17.98 3.82
N GLN A 41 5.93 18.26 3.24
CA GLN A 41 4.89 17.25 2.98
C GLN A 41 5.36 16.16 2.01
N TYR A 42 6.27 16.49 1.08
CA TYR A 42 6.85 15.51 0.14
C TYR A 42 7.91 14.59 0.77
N LEU A 43 8.50 14.97 1.92
CA LEU A 43 9.63 14.23 2.51
C LEU A 43 9.35 12.75 2.70
N PRO A 44 8.18 12.30 3.21
CA PRO A 44 7.95 10.87 3.39
C PRO A 44 7.95 10.10 2.07
N LEU A 45 7.39 10.66 1.00
CA LEU A 45 7.41 10.03 -0.33
C LEU A 45 8.83 10.01 -0.91
N VAL A 46 9.59 11.10 -0.82
CA VAL A 46 10.97 11.15 -1.31
C VAL A 46 11.86 10.16 -0.54
N ALA A 47 11.73 10.12 0.79
CA ALA A 47 12.45 9.18 1.63
C ALA A 47 12.04 7.73 1.32
N SER A 48 10.75 7.49 1.02
CA SER A 48 10.24 6.17 0.68
C SER A 48 10.97 5.58 -0.53
N THR A 49 11.33 6.38 -1.53
CA THR A 49 12.02 5.91 -2.74
C THR A 49 13.21 5.00 -2.43
N VAL A 50 13.99 5.32 -1.39
CA VAL A 50 15.19 4.55 -1.02
C VAL A 50 14.97 3.65 0.20
N LEU A 51 14.21 4.12 1.20
CA LEU A 51 14.18 3.46 2.50
C LEU A 51 13.23 2.26 2.57
N ILE A 52 12.04 2.37 1.97
CA ILE A 52 10.99 1.35 2.15
C ILE A 52 10.02 1.23 0.97
N GLY A 53 9.78 2.32 0.25
CA GLY A 53 8.88 2.41 -0.90
C GLY A 53 9.30 1.56 -2.10
N LEU A 54 10.51 1.70 -2.64
CA LEU A 54 11.01 0.70 -3.61
C LEU A 54 11.42 -0.63 -2.94
N PRO A 55 12.10 -0.62 -1.77
CA PRO A 55 12.55 -1.86 -1.13
C PRO A 55 11.45 -2.88 -0.78
N HIS A 56 10.23 -2.45 -0.39
CA HIS A 56 9.23 -3.39 0.11
C HIS A 56 8.78 -4.44 -0.92
N GLY A 57 8.78 -4.11 -2.22
CA GLY A 57 8.51 -5.04 -3.33
C GLY A 57 9.77 -5.58 -4.00
N ALA A 58 10.97 -5.12 -3.62
CA ALA A 58 12.22 -5.46 -4.28
C ALA A 58 12.70 -6.92 -4.01
N ILE A 59 11.95 -7.70 -3.25
CA ILE A 59 12.26 -9.12 -2.97
C ILE A 59 11.20 -10.10 -3.49
N ASP A 60 10.29 -9.64 -4.34
CA ASP A 60 9.23 -10.46 -4.95
C ASP A 60 9.77 -11.70 -5.67
N HIS A 61 10.94 -11.59 -6.29
CA HIS A 61 11.62 -12.71 -6.96
C HIS A 61 11.96 -13.87 -6.01
N LEU A 62 12.04 -13.64 -4.70
CA LEU A 62 12.29 -14.67 -3.68
C LEU A 62 11.01 -15.32 -3.14
N VAL A 63 9.86 -14.65 -3.29
CA VAL A 63 8.56 -15.11 -2.76
C VAL A 63 8.18 -16.51 -3.23
N PRO A 64 8.31 -16.88 -4.52
CA PRO A 64 7.96 -18.22 -5.00
C PRO A 64 8.68 -19.35 -4.27
N GLY A 65 9.99 -19.17 -4.01
CA GLY A 65 10.80 -20.15 -3.30
C GLY A 65 10.38 -20.24 -1.83
N ARG A 66 10.25 -19.08 -1.18
CA ARG A 66 9.85 -18.97 0.23
C ARG A 66 8.49 -19.59 0.52
N LEU A 67 7.50 -19.41 -0.36
CA LEU A 67 6.18 -20.02 -0.20
C LEU A 67 6.18 -21.55 -0.31
N ARG A 68 7.25 -22.13 -0.89
CA ARG A 68 7.41 -23.58 -1.08
C ARG A 68 8.45 -24.17 -0.12
N ASP A 69 8.99 -23.37 0.81
CA ASP A 69 10.14 -23.73 1.64
C ASP A 69 11.34 -24.24 0.82
N THR A 70 11.53 -23.63 -0.36
CA THR A 70 12.64 -23.92 -1.28
C THR A 70 13.47 -22.65 -1.54
N GLY A 71 14.76 -22.82 -1.83
CA GLY A 71 15.59 -21.70 -2.29
C GLY A 71 15.11 -21.14 -3.64
N PRO A 72 15.56 -19.93 -4.04
CA PRO A 72 15.25 -19.39 -5.36
C PRO A 72 15.82 -20.28 -6.47
N THR A 73 14.99 -20.62 -7.47
CA THR A 73 15.40 -21.38 -8.65
C THR A 73 15.50 -20.47 -9.87
N PRO A 74 16.34 -20.78 -10.88
CA PRO A 74 16.39 -19.99 -12.12
C PRO A 74 15.02 -19.82 -12.78
N ARG A 75 14.18 -20.86 -12.74
CA ARG A 75 12.80 -20.82 -13.28
C ARG A 75 11.90 -19.86 -12.52
N SER A 76 11.93 -19.87 -11.18
CA SER A 76 11.11 -18.95 -10.38
C SER A 76 11.58 -17.50 -10.52
N LEU A 77 12.90 -17.28 -10.60
CA LEU A 77 13.46 -15.96 -10.85
C LEU A 77 13.06 -15.43 -12.23
N ALA A 78 13.19 -16.25 -13.27
CA ALA A 78 12.78 -15.90 -14.63
C ALA A 78 11.26 -15.63 -14.72
N LEU A 79 10.43 -16.43 -14.04
CA LEU A 79 8.98 -16.22 -14.01
C LEU A 79 8.62 -14.84 -13.46
N VAL A 80 9.18 -14.46 -12.31
CA VAL A 80 8.91 -13.13 -11.73
C VAL A 80 9.53 -12.02 -12.59
N GLY A 81 10.73 -12.22 -13.13
CA GLY A 81 11.35 -11.25 -14.02
C GLY A 81 10.52 -10.97 -15.28
N VAL A 82 10.03 -12.02 -15.95
CA VAL A 82 9.14 -11.91 -17.13
C VAL A 82 7.81 -11.25 -16.75
N LEU A 83 7.24 -11.59 -15.60
CA LEU A 83 6.02 -10.95 -15.10
C LEU A 83 6.20 -9.43 -14.95
N TYR A 84 7.31 -9.00 -14.35
CA TYR A 84 7.64 -7.57 -14.19
C TYR A 84 7.91 -6.89 -15.53
N ALA A 85 8.68 -7.51 -16.42
CA ALA A 85 8.97 -6.97 -17.74
C ALA A 85 7.68 -6.82 -18.58
N ALA A 86 6.81 -7.82 -18.57
CA ALA A 86 5.58 -7.82 -19.36
C ALA A 86 4.54 -6.85 -18.79
N LEU A 87 4.12 -7.02 -17.53
CA LEU A 87 3.05 -6.21 -16.96
C LEU A 87 3.52 -4.80 -16.61
N GLY A 88 4.70 -4.66 -16.01
CA GLY A 88 5.27 -3.37 -15.68
C GLY A 88 5.66 -2.58 -16.94
N GLY A 89 6.27 -3.24 -17.93
CA GLY A 89 6.60 -2.63 -19.21
C GLY A 89 5.36 -2.21 -20.01
N LEU A 90 4.32 -3.06 -20.06
CA LEU A 90 3.05 -2.72 -20.71
C LEU A 90 2.38 -1.53 -20.03
N TYR A 91 2.33 -1.51 -18.70
CA TYR A 91 1.70 -0.40 -17.99
C TYR A 91 2.51 0.89 -18.14
N ALA A 92 3.84 0.83 -18.05
CA ALA A 92 4.72 1.97 -18.34
C ALA A 92 4.52 2.50 -19.76
N ALA A 93 4.43 1.63 -20.76
CA ALA A 93 4.15 2.02 -22.14
C ALA A 93 2.76 2.68 -22.29
N ALA A 94 1.74 2.17 -21.59
CA ALA A 94 0.41 2.75 -21.61
C ALA A 94 0.36 4.19 -21.07
N TRP A 95 1.24 4.57 -20.14
CA TRP A 95 1.36 5.96 -19.67
C TRP A 95 1.74 6.95 -20.78
N PHE A 96 2.49 6.52 -21.81
CA PHE A 96 2.82 7.36 -22.97
C PHE A 96 1.65 7.54 -23.95
N VAL A 97 0.60 6.73 -23.84
CA VAL A 97 -0.55 6.74 -24.76
C VAL A 97 -1.78 7.36 -24.09
N ALA A 98 -2.06 6.99 -22.84
CA ALA A 98 -3.27 7.39 -22.13
C ALA A 98 -2.97 7.65 -20.63
N PRO A 99 -2.19 8.69 -20.28
CA PRO A 99 -1.74 8.93 -18.90
C PRO A 99 -2.89 9.17 -17.92
N ALA A 100 -3.96 9.86 -18.32
CA ALA A 100 -5.13 10.08 -17.45
C ALA A 100 -5.89 8.77 -17.13
N ILE A 101 -6.04 7.88 -18.12
CA ILE A 101 -6.66 6.56 -17.92
C ILE A 101 -5.75 5.70 -17.04
N CYS A 102 -4.42 5.75 -17.27
CA CYS A 102 -3.44 5.06 -16.44
C CYS A 102 -3.46 5.58 -15.00
N PHE A 103 -3.65 6.87 -14.77
CA PHE A 103 -3.85 7.44 -13.45
C PHE A 103 -5.09 6.87 -12.76
N ALA A 104 -6.24 6.85 -13.44
CA ALA A 104 -7.45 6.23 -12.88
C ALA A 104 -7.23 4.74 -12.55
N GLY A 105 -6.55 4.01 -13.45
CA GLY A 105 -6.13 2.63 -13.21
C GLY A 105 -5.21 2.49 -12.00
N PHE A 106 -4.29 3.44 -11.79
CA PHE A 106 -3.37 3.45 -10.65
C PHE A 106 -4.12 3.63 -9.33
N ILE A 107 -5.12 4.52 -9.27
CA ILE A 107 -5.97 4.71 -8.09
C ILE A 107 -6.72 3.41 -7.75
N LEU A 108 -7.33 2.77 -8.76
CA LEU A 108 -8.06 1.51 -8.55
C LEU A 108 -7.13 0.36 -8.14
N LEU A 109 -5.96 0.25 -8.77
CA LEU A 109 -4.95 -0.75 -8.44
C LEU A 109 -4.42 -0.57 -7.03
N THR A 110 -4.14 0.68 -6.63
CA THR A 110 -3.63 1.00 -5.29
C THR A 110 -4.69 0.74 -4.22
N LEU A 111 -5.95 1.10 -4.48
CA LEU A 111 -7.08 0.77 -3.61
C LEU A 111 -7.15 -0.75 -3.38
N ALA A 112 -7.14 -1.54 -4.46
CA ALA A 112 -7.21 -2.99 -4.35
C ALA A 112 -5.99 -3.58 -3.61
N HIS A 113 -4.78 -3.13 -3.97
CA HIS A 113 -3.53 -3.63 -3.42
C HIS A 113 -3.37 -3.32 -1.93
N TRP A 114 -3.60 -2.07 -1.53
CA TRP A 114 -3.46 -1.64 -0.15
C TRP A 114 -4.56 -2.25 0.72
N GLY A 115 -5.78 -2.34 0.19
CA GLY A 115 -6.88 -3.06 0.83
C GLY A 115 -6.56 -4.53 1.10
N GLN A 116 -6.01 -5.22 0.10
CA GLN A 116 -5.56 -6.61 0.23
C GLN A 116 -4.47 -6.77 1.30
N GLY A 117 -3.47 -5.88 1.30
CA GLY A 117 -2.40 -5.88 2.30
C GLY A 117 -2.94 -5.70 3.72
N ASP A 118 -3.90 -4.80 3.90
CA ASP A 118 -4.51 -4.52 5.19
C ASP A 118 -5.38 -5.68 5.69
N VAL A 119 -6.14 -6.35 4.81
CA VAL A 119 -6.89 -7.57 5.19
C VAL A 119 -5.95 -8.65 5.70
N HIS A 120 -4.81 -8.87 5.04
CA HIS A 120 -3.79 -9.79 5.55
C HIS A 120 -3.31 -9.35 6.95
N ALA A 121 -2.98 -8.08 7.15
CA ALA A 121 -2.51 -7.59 8.45
C ALA A 121 -3.57 -7.78 9.55
N VAL A 122 -4.85 -7.51 9.26
CA VAL A 122 -5.95 -7.69 10.22
C VAL A 122 -6.08 -9.17 10.60
N VAL A 123 -6.14 -10.07 9.63
CA VAL A 123 -6.32 -11.51 9.86
C VAL A 123 -5.09 -12.14 10.51
N ALA A 124 -3.87 -11.74 10.12
CA ALA A 124 -2.64 -12.37 10.58
C ALA A 124 -2.09 -11.78 11.90
N LEU A 125 -2.31 -10.48 12.16
CA LEU A 125 -1.64 -9.74 13.23
C LEU A 125 -2.58 -8.98 14.18
N ALA A 126 -3.81 -8.65 13.77
CA ALA A 126 -4.72 -7.81 14.58
C ALA A 126 -5.91 -8.55 15.21
N GLY A 127 -6.08 -9.86 14.92
CA GLY A 127 -7.19 -10.68 15.42
C GLY A 127 -8.45 -10.53 14.56
N GLY A 128 -8.35 -10.82 13.26
CA GLY A 128 -9.44 -10.67 12.29
C GLY A 128 -10.54 -11.74 12.34
N ASP A 129 -10.83 -12.32 13.50
CA ASP A 129 -11.75 -13.47 13.67
C ASP A 129 -13.22 -13.12 13.34
N HIS A 130 -13.59 -11.83 13.37
CA HIS A 130 -14.89 -11.36 12.92
C HIS A 130 -15.06 -11.37 11.39
N LEU A 131 -13.97 -11.47 10.61
CA LEU A 131 -13.99 -11.54 9.14
C LEU A 131 -14.16 -12.98 8.65
N ARG A 132 -15.36 -13.53 8.88
CA ARG A 132 -15.72 -14.94 8.73
C ARG A 132 -16.10 -15.38 7.31
N SER A 133 -16.30 -14.45 6.38
CA SER A 133 -16.65 -14.79 4.98
C SER A 133 -15.73 -14.10 3.98
N ARG A 134 -15.61 -14.67 2.78
CA ARG A 134 -14.88 -14.04 1.66
C ARG A 134 -15.45 -12.66 1.32
N GLY A 135 -16.78 -12.51 1.37
CA GLY A 135 -17.46 -11.23 1.16
C GLY A 135 -17.09 -10.19 2.21
N GLN A 136 -16.99 -10.57 3.50
CA GLN A 136 -16.54 -9.66 4.55
C GLN A 136 -15.10 -9.21 4.34
N ARG A 137 -14.21 -10.13 3.94
CA ARG A 137 -12.81 -9.79 3.63
C ARG A 137 -12.72 -8.88 2.40
N ALA A 138 -13.53 -9.11 1.38
CA ALA A 138 -13.58 -8.24 0.19
C ALA A 138 -14.08 -6.83 0.55
N LEU A 139 -15.14 -6.73 1.36
CA LEU A 139 -15.64 -5.46 1.87
C LEU A 139 -14.58 -4.74 2.72
N ALA A 140 -13.89 -5.46 3.60
CA ALA A 140 -12.78 -4.92 4.39
C ALA A 140 -11.66 -4.38 3.47
N ALA A 141 -11.27 -5.11 2.43
CA ALA A 141 -10.26 -4.63 1.48
C ALA A 141 -10.70 -3.34 0.78
N VAL A 142 -11.94 -3.27 0.30
CA VAL A 142 -12.47 -2.04 -0.33
C VAL A 142 -12.46 -0.87 0.65
N VAL A 143 -12.88 -1.10 1.91
CA VAL A 143 -12.87 -0.05 2.95
C VAL A 143 -11.45 0.39 3.28
N ARG A 144 -10.53 -0.55 3.56
CA ARG A 144 -9.16 -0.23 3.95
C ARG A 144 -8.36 0.44 2.83
N GLY A 145 -8.48 -0.06 1.60
CA GLY A 145 -7.87 0.54 0.44
C GLY A 145 -8.51 1.85 0.00
N GLY A 146 -9.80 2.02 0.28
CA GLY A 146 -10.57 3.20 -0.12
C GLY A 146 -10.21 4.44 0.70
N PHE A 147 -9.76 4.30 1.95
CA PHE A 147 -9.33 5.44 2.77
C PHE A 147 -8.30 6.34 2.07
N PRO A 148 -7.13 5.84 1.66
CA PRO A 148 -6.10 6.67 1.02
C PRO A 148 -6.46 7.16 -0.39
N MET A 149 -7.43 6.54 -1.06
CA MET A 149 -7.73 6.80 -2.47
C MET A 149 -9.00 7.63 -2.66
N LEU A 150 -10.05 7.37 -1.88
CA LEU A 150 -11.37 7.98 -2.03
C LEU A 150 -11.58 9.17 -1.08
N VAL A 151 -11.09 9.09 0.16
CA VAL A 151 -11.31 10.19 1.13
C VAL A 151 -10.59 11.47 0.69
N PRO A 152 -9.33 11.44 0.22
CA PRO A 152 -8.69 12.63 -0.33
C PRO A 152 -9.42 13.27 -1.52
N LEU A 153 -10.08 12.48 -2.37
CA LEU A 153 -10.89 13.01 -3.48
C LEU A 153 -12.07 13.85 -2.96
N VAL A 154 -12.68 13.44 -1.85
CA VAL A 154 -13.83 14.12 -1.25
C VAL A 154 -13.39 15.32 -0.40
N ALA A 155 -12.42 15.11 0.50
CA ALA A 155 -11.98 16.09 1.50
C ALA A 155 -10.99 17.12 0.96
N PHE A 156 -10.17 16.76 -0.03
CA PHE A 156 -9.10 17.60 -0.58
C PHE A 156 -9.08 17.60 -2.12
N PRO A 157 -10.21 17.91 -2.79
CA PRO A 157 -10.36 17.74 -4.24
C PRO A 157 -9.30 18.52 -5.04
N THR A 158 -8.97 19.75 -4.64
CA THR A 158 -7.98 20.59 -5.32
C THR A 158 -6.57 20.01 -5.24
N GLU A 159 -6.18 19.44 -4.10
CA GLU A 159 -4.87 18.80 -3.96
C GLU A 159 -4.83 17.45 -4.67
N TYR A 160 -5.93 16.69 -4.67
CA TYR A 160 -6.05 15.47 -5.44
C TYR A 160 -5.87 15.71 -6.95
N GLU A 161 -6.54 16.75 -7.48
CA GLU A 161 -6.42 17.16 -8.87
C GLU A 161 -5.01 17.67 -9.20
N ARG A 162 -4.36 18.39 -8.27
CA ARG A 162 -2.96 18.80 -8.39
C ARG A 162 -2.03 17.60 -8.51
N VAL A 163 -2.24 16.56 -7.71
CA VAL A 163 -1.49 15.30 -7.81
C VAL A 163 -1.74 14.63 -9.16
N ALA A 164 -3.00 14.51 -9.60
CA ALA A 164 -3.32 13.94 -10.91
C ALA A 164 -2.56 14.66 -12.04
N ARG A 165 -2.58 15.99 -12.05
CA ARG A 165 -1.80 16.80 -13.01
C ARG A 165 -0.30 16.54 -12.92
N ALA A 166 0.26 16.45 -11.71
CA ALA A 166 1.70 16.21 -11.52
C ALA A 166 2.15 14.84 -12.07
N LEU A 167 1.29 13.82 -12.04
CA LEU A 167 1.58 12.50 -12.61
C LEU A 167 1.44 12.48 -14.15
N VAL A 168 0.48 13.23 -14.68
CA VAL A 168 0.15 13.24 -16.12
C VAL A 168 1.06 14.18 -16.93
N ALA A 169 1.44 15.33 -16.35
CA ALA A 169 2.19 16.37 -17.03
C ALA A 169 3.52 15.91 -17.70
N PRO A 170 4.32 15.00 -17.10
CA PRO A 170 5.54 14.52 -17.75
C PRO A 170 5.31 13.85 -19.11
N PHE A 171 4.10 13.34 -19.34
CA PHE A 171 3.68 12.66 -20.57
C PHE A 171 2.92 13.59 -21.53
N THR A 172 2.93 14.90 -21.29
CA THR A 172 2.20 15.92 -22.10
C THR A 172 0.69 15.65 -22.22
N GLY A 173 0.11 14.92 -21.27
CA GLY A 173 -1.33 14.65 -21.24
C GLY A 173 -2.12 15.73 -20.50
N ASP A 174 -3.44 15.72 -20.70
CA ASP A 174 -4.40 16.47 -19.91
C ASP A 174 -5.15 15.56 -18.91
N THR A 175 -5.95 16.17 -18.04
CA THR A 175 -6.76 15.47 -17.04
C THR A 175 -8.27 15.59 -17.33
N ASP A 176 -8.67 15.96 -18.54
CA ASP A 176 -10.06 16.33 -18.85
C ASP A 176 -10.99 15.13 -18.74
N VAL A 177 -10.49 13.93 -19.10
CA VAL A 177 -11.21 12.65 -18.92
C VAL A 177 -11.58 12.38 -17.45
N LEU A 178 -10.87 13.00 -16.49
CA LEU A 178 -11.13 12.86 -15.06
C LEU A 178 -12.12 13.89 -14.51
N ALA A 179 -12.51 14.91 -15.30
CA ALA A 179 -13.29 16.05 -14.82
C ALA A 179 -14.59 15.65 -14.10
N LEU A 180 -15.27 14.61 -14.60
CA LEU A 180 -16.49 14.08 -13.98
C LEU A 180 -16.26 13.63 -12.53
N ALA A 181 -15.09 13.06 -12.21
CA ALA A 181 -14.80 12.58 -10.86
C ALA A 181 -14.64 13.72 -9.83
N PHE A 182 -14.35 14.94 -10.30
CA PHE A 182 -14.14 16.11 -9.45
C PHE A 182 -15.40 16.97 -9.25
N THR A 183 -16.49 16.66 -9.97
CA THR A 183 -17.75 17.41 -9.79
C THR A 183 -18.28 17.25 -8.36
N PRO A 184 -18.99 18.27 -7.81
CA PRO A 184 -19.59 18.17 -6.49
C PRO A 184 -20.49 16.93 -6.34
N GLU A 185 -21.29 16.61 -7.36
CA GLU A 185 -22.23 15.49 -7.35
C GLU A 185 -21.50 14.14 -7.29
N ALA A 186 -20.44 13.97 -8.08
CA ALA A 186 -19.64 12.75 -8.07
C ALA A 186 -18.94 12.58 -6.71
N ARG A 187 -18.39 13.65 -6.14
CA ARG A 187 -17.74 13.61 -4.82
C ARG A 187 -18.72 13.30 -3.69
N VAL A 188 -19.94 13.86 -3.74
CA VAL A 188 -21.00 13.50 -2.78
C VAL A 188 -21.38 12.03 -2.92
N ALA A 189 -21.55 11.53 -4.16
CA ALA A 189 -21.86 10.13 -4.41
C ALA A 189 -20.75 9.18 -3.88
N VAL A 190 -19.48 9.50 -4.14
CA VAL A 190 -18.33 8.75 -3.62
C VAL A 190 -18.29 8.80 -2.09
N GLY A 191 -18.47 9.99 -1.50
CA GLY A 191 -18.46 10.17 -0.05
C GLY A 191 -19.54 9.37 0.66
N LEU A 192 -20.79 9.47 0.20
CA LEU A 192 -21.92 8.73 0.75
C LEU A 192 -21.77 7.21 0.52
N GLY A 193 -21.42 6.80 -0.70
CA GLY A 193 -21.21 5.39 -1.03
C GLY A 193 -20.12 4.76 -0.17
N PHE A 194 -18.98 5.45 -0.02
CA PHE A 194 -17.88 4.96 0.80
C PHE A 194 -18.23 4.94 2.29
N ALA A 195 -18.91 5.96 2.81
CA ALA A 195 -19.38 5.99 4.20
C ALA A 195 -20.33 4.81 4.50
N LEU A 196 -21.24 4.48 3.57
CA LEU A 196 -22.11 3.31 3.70
C LEU A 196 -21.33 1.99 3.75
N LEU A 197 -20.28 1.85 2.93
CA LEU A 197 -19.40 0.67 2.97
C LEU A 197 -18.64 0.56 4.30
N VAL A 198 -18.15 1.68 4.83
CA VAL A 198 -17.50 1.74 6.16
C VAL A 198 -18.48 1.30 7.25
N VAL A 199 -19.70 1.85 7.27
CA VAL A 199 -20.73 1.48 8.24
C VAL A 199 -21.09 0.00 8.11
N ALA A 200 -21.28 -0.50 6.89
CA ALA A 200 -21.58 -1.91 6.65
C ALA A 200 -20.45 -2.82 7.15
N HIS A 201 -19.19 -2.46 6.88
CA HIS A 201 -18.02 -3.19 7.36
C HIS A 201 -17.98 -3.29 8.88
N LEU A 202 -18.15 -2.16 9.58
CA LEU A 202 -18.15 -2.11 11.03
C LEU A 202 -19.36 -2.84 11.65
N ALA A 203 -20.55 -2.67 11.10
CA ALA A 203 -21.78 -3.29 11.60
C ALA A 203 -21.77 -4.82 11.43
N VAL A 204 -21.38 -5.32 10.25
CA VAL A 204 -21.27 -6.76 10.01
C VAL A 204 -20.15 -7.36 10.86
N GLY A 205 -19.03 -6.64 11.01
CA GLY A 205 -17.97 -7.03 11.93
C GLY A 205 -18.44 -7.11 13.39
N TYR A 206 -19.22 -6.11 13.84
CA TYR A 206 -19.73 -6.05 15.22
C TYR A 206 -20.69 -7.20 15.50
N ALA A 207 -21.59 -7.49 14.57
CA ALA A 207 -22.54 -8.60 14.70
C ALA A 207 -21.87 -9.98 14.74
N ARG A 208 -20.62 -10.09 14.25
CA ARG A 208 -19.87 -11.34 14.15
C ARG A 208 -18.60 -11.36 15.02
N ARG A 209 -18.46 -10.38 15.91
CA ARG A 209 -17.33 -10.31 16.83
C ARG A 209 -17.38 -11.44 17.85
N ASP A 210 -16.20 -11.85 18.29
CA ASP A 210 -16.04 -12.68 19.49
C ASP A 210 -15.78 -11.77 20.72
N GLU A 211 -15.48 -12.38 21.86
CA GLU A 211 -15.06 -11.67 23.08
C GLU A 211 -13.66 -11.04 22.96
N GLY A 212 -12.95 -11.34 21.87
CA GLY A 212 -11.62 -10.82 21.59
C GLY A 212 -11.62 -9.33 21.26
N ALA A 213 -10.44 -8.72 21.35
CA ALA A 213 -10.26 -7.32 20.96
C ALA A 213 -10.09 -7.13 19.44
N GLY A 214 -10.30 -8.16 18.63
CA GLY A 214 -10.12 -8.16 17.17
C GLY A 214 -10.91 -7.08 16.45
N TRP A 215 -12.25 -7.15 16.58
CA TRP A 215 -13.14 -6.15 16.02
C TRP A 215 -12.88 -4.73 16.56
N ARG A 216 -12.58 -4.60 17.87
CA ARG A 216 -12.29 -3.29 18.48
C ARG A 216 -11.04 -2.63 17.86
N ARG A 217 -10.01 -3.41 17.54
CA ARG A 217 -8.82 -2.90 16.83
C ARG A 217 -9.15 -2.51 15.40
N ASP A 218 -9.90 -3.34 14.68
CA ASP A 218 -10.35 -3.04 13.32
C ASP A 218 -11.17 -1.74 13.27
N ALA A 219 -12.11 -1.57 14.20
CA ALA A 219 -12.91 -0.36 14.34
C ALA A 219 -12.04 0.86 14.73
N GLY A 220 -11.08 0.69 15.65
CA GLY A 220 -10.15 1.75 16.05
C GLY A 220 -9.26 2.22 14.90
N GLU A 221 -8.70 1.29 14.12
CA GLU A 221 -7.95 1.62 12.90
C GLU A 221 -8.83 2.29 11.86
N THR A 222 -10.06 1.80 11.64
CA THR A 222 -11.02 2.39 10.69
C THR A 222 -11.33 3.85 11.07
N LEU A 223 -11.60 4.13 12.35
CA LEU A 223 -11.84 5.49 12.85
C LEU A 223 -10.58 6.36 12.72
N LEU A 224 -9.41 5.82 13.09
CA LEU A 224 -8.14 6.53 12.98
C LEU A 224 -7.87 6.93 11.52
N LEU A 225 -8.01 6.01 10.57
CA LEU A 225 -7.81 6.29 9.14
C LEU A 225 -8.85 7.28 8.62
N THR A 226 -10.10 7.21 9.08
CA THR A 226 -11.14 8.20 8.75
C THR A 226 -10.67 9.60 9.17
N VAL A 227 -10.35 9.80 10.45
CA VAL A 227 -9.91 11.11 10.97
C VAL A 227 -8.63 11.57 10.28
N TYR A 228 -7.67 10.67 10.10
CA TYR A 228 -6.39 10.98 9.48
C TYR A 228 -6.54 11.48 8.03
N PHE A 229 -7.27 10.78 7.17
CA PHE A 229 -7.40 11.15 5.76
C PHE A 229 -8.35 12.33 5.50
N VAL A 230 -9.21 12.71 6.45
CA VAL A 230 -10.01 13.95 6.35
C VAL A 230 -9.29 15.19 6.90
N THR A 231 -8.24 15.02 7.71
CA THR A 231 -7.53 16.14 8.36
C THR A 231 -6.13 16.42 7.79
N VAL A 232 -5.39 15.38 7.39
CA VAL A 232 -3.99 15.53 6.97
C VAL A 232 -3.91 15.74 5.44
N PRO A 233 -3.12 16.72 4.94
CA PRO A 233 -2.96 16.96 3.51
C PRO A 233 -2.58 15.70 2.73
N PRO A 234 -3.20 15.41 1.56
CA PRO A 234 -3.13 14.10 0.92
C PRO A 234 -1.72 13.57 0.65
N ILE A 235 -0.80 14.42 0.21
CA ILE A 235 0.57 14.02 -0.14
C ILE A 235 1.33 13.53 1.09
N LEU A 236 1.24 14.29 2.18
CA LEU A 236 1.80 13.88 3.47
C LEU A 236 1.09 12.63 3.99
N ALA A 237 -0.24 12.62 3.91
CA ALA A 237 -1.08 11.55 4.42
C ALA A 237 -0.71 10.20 3.78
N VAL A 238 -0.68 10.18 2.45
CA VAL A 238 -0.31 9.03 1.61
C VAL A 238 1.14 8.64 1.82
N GLY A 239 2.07 9.59 1.92
CA GLY A 239 3.49 9.28 2.14
C GLY A 239 3.75 8.57 3.47
N ILE A 240 3.14 9.05 4.55
CA ILE A 240 3.25 8.42 5.88
C ILE A 240 2.50 7.09 5.92
N TYR A 241 1.29 7.01 5.36
CA TYR A 241 0.53 5.77 5.27
C TYR A 241 1.30 4.72 4.47
N PHE A 242 1.84 5.08 3.32
CA PHE A 242 2.62 4.18 2.48
C PHE A 242 3.82 3.61 3.24
N CYS A 243 4.61 4.46 3.90
CA CYS A 243 5.81 4.05 4.62
C CYS A 243 5.52 3.25 5.89
N LEU A 244 4.70 3.80 6.79
CA LEU A 244 4.59 3.32 8.17
C LEU A 244 3.37 2.43 8.41
N TRP A 245 2.44 2.37 7.46
CA TRP A 245 1.26 1.51 7.53
C TRP A 245 1.37 0.37 6.51
N HIS A 246 1.28 0.69 5.21
CA HIS A 246 1.22 -0.33 4.16
C HIS A 246 2.54 -1.09 4.02
N ALA A 247 3.64 -0.39 3.75
CA ALA A 247 4.91 -1.02 3.49
C ALA A 247 5.46 -1.73 4.74
N ALA A 248 5.30 -1.14 5.94
CA ALA A 248 5.67 -1.81 7.19
C ALA A 248 4.95 -3.16 7.38
N ARG A 249 3.63 -3.20 7.15
CA ARG A 249 2.84 -4.45 7.20
C ARG A 249 3.23 -5.46 6.13
N HIS A 250 3.57 -4.97 4.93
CA HIS A 250 4.01 -5.84 3.85
C HIS A 250 5.42 -6.42 4.11
N VAL A 251 6.36 -5.61 4.56
CA VAL A 251 7.70 -6.06 4.98
C VAL A 251 7.58 -7.07 6.11
N ALA A 252 6.73 -6.84 7.10
CA ALA A 252 6.41 -7.80 8.15
C ALA A 252 5.96 -9.15 7.59
N ARG A 253 5.03 -9.15 6.62
CA ARG A 253 4.58 -10.36 5.93
C ARG A 253 5.72 -11.09 5.23
N LEU A 254 6.60 -10.37 4.54
CA LEU A 254 7.70 -10.96 3.78
C LEU A 254 8.84 -11.49 4.66
N VAL A 255 9.15 -10.81 5.76
CA VAL A 255 10.12 -11.25 6.77
C VAL A 255 9.64 -12.56 7.41
N LEU A 256 8.33 -12.66 7.65
CA LEU A 256 7.70 -13.88 8.18
C LEU A 256 7.69 -15.07 7.20
N LEU A 257 8.14 -14.88 5.95
CA LEU A 257 8.36 -15.95 4.96
C LEU A 257 9.82 -16.40 4.86
N ASP A 258 10.75 -15.77 5.59
CA ASP A 258 12.19 -16.08 5.51
C ASP A 258 12.63 -16.81 6.79
N PRO A 259 12.94 -18.12 6.74
CA PRO A 259 13.22 -18.90 7.95
C PRO A 259 14.32 -18.30 8.85
N PRO A 260 15.48 -17.84 8.33
CA PRO A 260 16.49 -17.18 9.16
C PRO A 260 15.99 -15.90 9.85
N ALA A 261 15.08 -15.16 9.20
CA ALA A 261 14.50 -13.96 9.80
C ALA A 261 13.45 -14.32 10.86
N VAL A 262 12.67 -15.39 10.65
CA VAL A 262 11.75 -15.95 11.66
C VAL A 262 12.52 -16.41 12.90
N ASP A 263 13.68 -17.04 12.73
CA ASP A 263 14.55 -17.44 13.85
C ASP A 263 15.06 -16.23 14.64
N ALA A 264 15.52 -15.17 13.95
CA ALA A 264 15.93 -13.93 14.59
C ALA A 264 14.78 -13.27 15.37
N LEU A 265 13.58 -13.21 14.78
CA LEU A 265 12.39 -12.66 15.42
C LEU A 265 11.94 -13.46 16.64
N SER A 266 12.09 -14.78 16.60
CA SER A 266 11.78 -15.67 17.73
C SER A 266 12.71 -15.45 18.93
N ARG A 267 13.93 -14.95 18.69
CA ARG A 267 14.87 -14.51 19.73
C ARG A 267 14.74 -13.03 20.10
N GLY A 268 13.78 -12.30 19.53
CA GLY A 268 13.60 -10.86 19.75
C GLY A 268 14.55 -9.95 18.96
N ALA A 269 15.36 -10.49 18.04
CA ALA A 269 16.33 -9.75 17.24
C ALA A 269 15.69 -9.11 15.99
N ALA A 270 14.73 -8.21 16.18
CA ALA A 270 14.00 -7.56 15.08
C ALA A 270 14.92 -6.78 14.13
N THR A 271 15.96 -6.11 14.64
CA THR A 271 16.94 -5.38 13.84
C THR A 271 17.71 -6.31 12.89
N GLU A 272 18.04 -7.52 13.33
CA GLU A 272 18.71 -8.53 12.49
C GLU A 272 17.81 -8.95 11.31
N ALA A 273 16.54 -9.20 11.58
CA ALA A 273 15.55 -9.56 10.57
C ALA A 273 15.33 -8.44 9.53
N VAL A 274 15.19 -7.18 10.00
CA VAL A 274 15.02 -6.02 9.11
C VAL A 274 16.29 -5.70 8.32
N ALA A 275 17.47 -5.81 8.93
CA ALA A 275 18.74 -5.61 8.23
C ALA A 275 18.95 -6.66 7.13
N ARG A 276 18.57 -7.91 7.39
CA ARG A 276 18.59 -8.99 6.39
C ARG A 276 17.64 -8.69 5.23
N PHE A 277 16.41 -8.26 5.51
CA PHE A 277 15.47 -7.81 4.49
C PHE A 277 16.07 -6.70 3.62
N GLY A 278 16.63 -5.66 4.25
CA GLY A 278 17.25 -4.54 3.53
C GLY A 278 18.40 -4.96 2.62
N LYS A 279 19.27 -5.87 3.08
CA LYS A 279 20.36 -6.44 2.27
C LYS A 279 19.85 -7.20 1.04
N GLN A 280 18.74 -7.93 1.18
CA GLN A 280 18.14 -8.67 0.06
C GLN A 280 17.40 -7.76 -0.91
N ALA A 281 16.78 -6.68 -0.41
CA ALA A 281 16.06 -5.70 -1.22
C ALA A 281 16.99 -4.75 -1.99
N ALA A 282 18.19 -4.48 -1.46
CA ALA A 282 19.10 -3.47 -2.00
C ALA A 282 19.45 -3.63 -3.50
N PRO A 283 19.79 -4.83 -4.03
CA PRO A 283 20.20 -4.96 -5.43
C PRO A 283 19.09 -4.56 -6.41
N LEU A 284 17.86 -5.06 -6.20
CA LEU A 284 16.74 -4.69 -7.06
C LEU A 284 16.21 -3.28 -6.76
N THR A 285 16.39 -2.75 -5.55
CA THR A 285 16.14 -1.33 -5.27
C THR A 285 17.05 -0.44 -6.11
N LEU A 286 18.36 -0.73 -6.16
CA LEU A 286 19.31 0.00 -7.00
C LEU A 286 18.97 -0.12 -8.49
N ALA A 287 18.57 -1.32 -8.95
CA ALA A 287 18.09 -1.51 -10.32
C ALA A 287 16.83 -0.68 -10.60
N SER A 288 15.87 -0.64 -9.67
CA SER A 288 14.67 0.19 -9.78
C SER A 288 14.99 1.68 -9.81
N LEU A 289 15.98 2.16 -9.05
CA LEU A 289 16.44 3.55 -9.12
C LEU A 289 17.06 3.87 -10.50
N ALA A 290 17.83 2.95 -11.07
CA ALA A 290 18.36 3.11 -12.42
C ALA A 290 17.24 3.14 -13.48
N LEU A 291 16.22 2.29 -13.34
CA LEU A 291 15.04 2.30 -14.22
C LEU A 291 14.20 3.57 -14.06
N LEU A 292 14.07 4.11 -12.86
CA LEU A 292 13.43 5.41 -12.62
C LEU A 292 14.21 6.54 -13.31
N GLY A 293 15.54 6.51 -13.24
CA GLY A 293 16.41 7.42 -14.01
C GLY A 293 16.24 7.25 -15.52
N GLY A 294 16.10 6.02 -16.00
CA GLY A 294 15.76 5.72 -17.40
C GLY A 294 14.41 6.32 -17.81
N LEU A 295 13.37 6.15 -16.99
CA LEU A 295 12.06 6.74 -17.25
C LEU A 295 12.13 8.28 -17.30
N TYR A 296 12.88 8.91 -16.39
CA TYR A 296 13.13 10.35 -16.42
C TYR A 296 13.72 10.84 -17.74
N LEU A 297 14.62 10.07 -18.36
CA LEU A 297 15.21 10.41 -19.65
C LEU A 297 14.27 10.16 -20.84
N LEU A 298 13.25 9.33 -20.67
CA LEU A 298 12.32 8.93 -21.72
C LEU A 298 11.05 9.78 -21.79
N VAL A 299 10.63 10.38 -20.67
CA VAL A 299 9.41 11.19 -20.64
C VAL A 299 9.55 12.45 -21.52
N PRO A 300 8.52 12.84 -22.28
CA PRO A 300 8.57 14.02 -23.16
C PRO A 300 8.86 15.34 -22.44
N ALA A 301 8.37 15.51 -21.21
CA ALA A 301 8.55 16.70 -20.40
C ALA A 301 9.12 16.34 -19.02
N PRO A 302 10.45 16.14 -18.90
CA PRO A 302 11.06 15.78 -17.63
C PRO A 302 10.79 16.82 -16.52
N PRO A 303 10.48 16.38 -15.29
CA PRO A 303 10.17 17.29 -14.19
C PRO A 303 11.38 18.12 -13.77
N THR A 304 11.13 19.36 -13.34
CA THR A 304 12.16 20.30 -12.86
C THR A 304 11.94 20.75 -11.41
N ASP A 305 10.84 20.36 -10.80
CA ASP A 305 10.47 20.67 -9.43
C ASP A 305 10.14 19.40 -8.62
N VAL A 306 10.07 19.54 -7.29
CA VAL A 306 9.85 18.41 -6.37
C VAL A 306 8.50 17.72 -6.64
N ALA A 307 7.47 18.48 -6.99
CA ALA A 307 6.14 17.94 -7.27
C ALA A 307 6.15 17.02 -8.50
N GLY A 308 6.79 17.46 -9.60
CA GLY A 308 6.95 16.65 -10.80
C GLY A 308 7.83 15.42 -10.57
N PHE A 309 8.91 15.52 -9.78
CA PHE A 309 9.73 14.35 -9.43
C PHE A 309 8.93 13.32 -8.63
N VAL A 310 8.12 13.77 -7.67
CA VAL A 310 7.22 12.88 -6.92
C VAL A 310 6.14 12.29 -7.84
N GLY A 311 5.58 13.07 -8.77
CA GLY A 311 4.66 12.56 -9.78
C GLY A 311 5.27 11.46 -10.63
N LEU A 312 6.46 11.68 -11.17
CA LEU A 312 7.20 10.67 -11.95
C LEU A 312 7.53 9.42 -11.14
N TYR A 313 7.94 9.60 -9.89
CA TYR A 313 8.15 8.48 -8.95
C TYR A 313 6.86 7.67 -8.73
N LEU A 314 5.71 8.32 -8.55
CA LEU A 314 4.43 7.64 -8.37
C LEU A 314 4.00 6.91 -9.65
N VAL A 315 4.27 7.44 -10.85
CA VAL A 315 4.05 6.73 -12.12
C VAL A 315 4.92 5.48 -12.21
N PHE A 316 6.19 5.60 -11.84
CA PHE A 316 7.09 4.45 -11.81
C PHE A 316 6.62 3.38 -10.80
N ILE A 317 6.21 3.79 -9.60
CA ILE A 317 5.60 2.91 -8.61
C ILE A 317 4.33 2.26 -9.17
N ALA A 318 3.47 3.00 -9.88
CA ALA A 318 2.27 2.44 -10.50
C ALA A 318 2.61 1.28 -11.46
N ALA A 319 3.62 1.48 -12.32
CA ALA A 319 4.11 0.46 -13.23
C ALA A 319 4.65 -0.78 -12.49
N LEU A 320 5.39 -0.60 -11.40
CA LEU A 320 5.89 -1.71 -10.58
C LEU A 320 4.80 -2.38 -9.73
N THR A 321 3.74 -1.67 -9.40
CA THR A 321 2.66 -2.17 -8.53
C THR A 321 1.85 -3.26 -9.24
N LEU A 322 1.62 -3.15 -10.55
CA LEU A 322 0.82 -4.12 -11.28
C LEU A 322 1.37 -5.56 -11.22
N PRO A 323 2.64 -5.84 -11.58
CA PRO A 323 3.22 -7.17 -11.40
C PRO A 323 3.35 -7.55 -9.92
N HIS A 324 3.67 -6.59 -9.04
CA HIS A 324 3.74 -6.84 -7.59
C HIS A 324 2.41 -7.38 -7.04
N VAL A 325 1.28 -6.77 -7.39
CA VAL A 325 -0.06 -7.21 -6.99
C VAL A 325 -0.33 -8.65 -7.39
N VAL A 326 0.16 -9.11 -8.54
CA VAL A 326 0.03 -10.52 -8.97
C VAL A 326 0.81 -11.44 -8.04
N VAL A 327 2.03 -11.06 -7.64
CA VAL A 327 2.83 -11.82 -6.66
C VAL A 327 2.13 -11.85 -5.31
N VAL A 328 1.59 -10.72 -4.82
CA VAL A 328 0.86 -10.67 -3.55
C VAL A 328 -0.44 -11.47 -3.62
N ALA A 329 -1.16 -11.46 -4.74
CA ALA A 329 -2.34 -12.30 -4.94
C ALA A 329 -1.99 -13.80 -4.91
N TRP A 330 -0.83 -14.19 -5.45
CA TRP A 330 -0.32 -15.54 -5.29
C TRP A 330 -0.01 -15.86 -3.81
N MET A 331 0.65 -14.96 -3.08
CA MET A 331 0.88 -15.12 -1.64
C MET A 331 -0.43 -15.30 -0.88
N ASP A 332 -1.45 -14.49 -1.18
CA ASP A 332 -2.77 -14.58 -0.56
C ASP A 332 -3.42 -15.93 -0.77
N ARG A 333 -3.35 -16.45 -2.00
CA ARG A 333 -3.86 -17.77 -2.35
C ARG A 333 -3.12 -18.86 -1.56
N ALA A 334 -1.80 -18.81 -1.53
CA ALA A 334 -0.98 -19.79 -0.82
C ALA A 334 -1.22 -19.76 0.71
N GLN A 335 -1.48 -18.57 1.26
CA GLN A 335 -1.72 -18.39 2.69
C GLN A 335 -3.19 -18.55 3.09
N GLY A 336 -4.11 -18.70 2.13
CA GLY A 336 -5.55 -18.83 2.39
C GLY A 336 -6.21 -17.55 2.90
N VAL A 337 -5.68 -16.36 2.55
CA VAL A 337 -6.20 -15.05 3.02
C VAL A 337 -7.66 -14.83 2.62
N TRP A 338 -8.13 -15.43 1.52
CA TRP A 338 -9.51 -15.29 1.03
C TRP A 338 -10.41 -16.48 1.35
N SER A 339 -9.90 -17.46 2.09
CA SER A 339 -10.61 -18.66 2.54
C SER A 339 -10.70 -18.64 4.07
N PRO A 340 -11.67 -17.90 4.65
CA PRO A 340 -11.90 -17.96 6.08
C PRO A 340 -12.05 -19.42 6.50
N ARG A 341 -11.30 -19.84 7.52
CA ARG A 341 -11.48 -21.18 8.07
C ARG A 341 -12.92 -21.25 8.58
N GLY A 342 -13.67 -22.25 8.12
CA GLY A 342 -14.95 -22.57 8.72
C GLY A 342 -14.70 -22.78 10.21
N VAL A 343 -15.53 -22.15 11.04
CA VAL A 343 -15.73 -22.66 12.39
C VAL A 343 -16.49 -23.96 12.15
N GLU A 344 -15.78 -25.08 12.21
CA GLU A 344 -16.44 -26.36 12.57
C GLU A 344 -16.99 -26.22 13.99
#